data_AF-A0A7W1W051-F1
#
_entry.id   AF-A0A7W1W051-F1
#
_cell.length_a   1.000
_cell.length_b   1.000
_cell.length_c   1.000
_cell.angle_alpha   90.00
_cell.angle_beta   90.00
_cell.angle_gamma   90.00
#
_symmetry.space_group_name_H-M   'P 1'
#
loop_
_entity.id
_entity.type
_entity.pdbx_description
1 polymer ?
#
loop_
_entity_poly.entity_id
_entity_poly.type
_entity_poly.pdbx_seq_one_letter_code
_entity_poly.pdbx_strand_id
1 'polypeptide(L)'
;MHSVGAKVDVTTGLALMGGTTYDLNSITALTTGDYKSTLVDNTADLGLTDPFNNATPNLTPTAGSPLLAGALFDFGALSNAFFEKVSYKGAFDGTVDWTAQWAVWGK
;
A
#
# COMPACT_ATOMS: atom_id res chain seq x y z
N MET A 1 21.33 5.29 -11.64
CA MET A 1 21.37 3.88 -11.21
C MET A 1 20.78 3.85 -9.80
N HIS A 2 19.48 3.53 -9.69
CA HIS A 2 18.80 3.41 -8.41
C HIS A 2 19.37 2.18 -7.71
N SER A 3 19.93 2.33 -6.51
CA SER A 3 20.54 1.24 -5.76
C SER A 3 19.48 0.17 -5.46
N VAL A 4 19.72 -1.04 -5.94
CA VAL A 4 18.91 -2.21 -5.61
C VAL A 4 19.22 -2.56 -4.16
N GLY A 5 18.39 -2.11 -3.21
CA GLY A 5 18.53 -2.53 -1.81
C GLY A 5 17.79 -1.71 -0.76
N ALA A 6 17.45 -0.44 -1.00
CA ALA A 6 16.73 0.37 -0.02
C ALA A 6 15.26 0.51 -0.41
N LYS A 7 14.34 -0.02 0.42
CA LYS A 7 12.88 0.10 0.26
C LYS A 7 12.37 1.54 0.41
N VAL A 8 13.22 2.41 0.93
CA VAL A 8 13.01 3.85 1.08
C VAL A 8 14.23 4.52 0.47
N ASP A 9 14.04 5.37 -0.54
CA ASP A 9 15.12 6.20 -1.07
C ASP A 9 15.20 7.50 -0.26
N VAL A 10 16.36 7.77 0.34
CA VAL A 10 16.62 9.00 1.10
C VAL A 10 17.93 9.57 0.60
N THR A 11 17.95 10.86 0.26
CA THR A 11 19.20 11.56 -0.04
C THR A 11 20.08 11.57 1.20
N THR A 12 21.14 10.76 1.19
CA THR A 12 22.12 10.69 2.27
C THR A 12 22.73 12.07 2.54
N GLY A 13 22.64 12.53 3.79
CA GLY A 13 23.28 13.77 4.25
C GLY A 13 22.48 15.05 4.00
N LEU A 14 21.19 14.98 3.65
CA LEU A 14 20.35 16.18 3.55
C LEU A 14 20.01 16.72 4.95
N ALA A 15 20.67 17.80 5.35
CA ALA A 15 20.31 18.57 6.54
C ALA A 15 19.11 19.48 6.22
N LEU A 16 17.94 19.15 6.75
CA LEU A 16 16.79 20.06 6.69
C LEU A 16 16.92 21.11 7.80
N MET A 17 16.51 22.35 7.51
CA MET A 17 16.52 23.44 8.48
C MET A 17 15.70 23.05 9.71
N GLY A 18 16.35 22.94 10.88
CA GLY A 18 15.70 22.50 12.13
C GLY A 18 16.42 21.36 12.87
N GLY A 19 17.47 20.76 12.29
CA GLY A 19 18.35 19.80 12.99
C GLY A 19 17.88 18.35 12.97
N THR A 20 16.71 18.06 12.38
CA THR A 20 16.27 16.68 12.14
C THR A 20 16.96 16.13 10.90
N THR A 21 17.82 15.12 11.08
CA THR A 21 18.34 14.31 9.96
C THR A 21 17.37 13.17 9.73
N TYR A 22 16.70 13.15 8.58
CA TYR A 22 15.98 11.98 8.12
C TYR A 22 16.97 11.08 7.37
N ASP A 23 17.38 10.00 8.02
CA ASP A 23 18.15 8.92 7.41
C ASP A 23 17.23 7.75 7.01
N LEU A 24 17.79 6.77 6.29
CA LEU A 24 17.06 5.58 5.87
C LEU A 24 16.38 4.87 7.06
N ASN A 25 17.07 4.78 8.19
CA ASN A 25 16.59 4.05 9.36
C ASN A 25 15.40 4.75 10.02
N SER A 26 15.49 6.06 10.25
CA SER A 26 14.43 6.87 10.85
C SER A 26 13.19 6.93 9.96
N ILE A 27 13.34 7.06 8.65
CA ILE A 27 12.19 7.03 7.73
C ILE A 27 11.58 5.63 7.66
N THR A 28 12.39 4.57 7.62
CA THR A 28 11.87 3.19 7.63
C THR A 28 11.13 2.88 8.94
N ALA A 29 11.67 3.34 10.07
CA ALA A 29 11.06 3.18 11.39
C ALA A 29 9.75 3.95 11.50
N LEU A 30 9.69 5.20 11.03
CA LEU A 30 8.46 5.97 10.99
C LEU A 30 7.40 5.30 10.09
N THR A 31 7.81 4.86 8.90
CA THR A 31 6.92 4.29 7.88
C THR A 31 6.31 2.97 8.33
N THR A 32 7.12 2.05 8.86
CA THR A 32 6.66 0.72 9.26
C THR A 32 6.19 0.65 10.72
N GLY A 33 6.68 1.56 11.56
CA GLY A 33 6.36 1.64 12.98
C GLY A 33 5.11 2.45 13.24
N ASP A 34 5.15 3.77 13.03
CA ASP A 34 4.03 4.66 13.39
C ASP A 34 2.91 4.60 12.35
N TYR A 35 3.28 4.61 11.06
CA TYR A 35 2.30 4.56 9.97
C TYR A 35 1.87 3.15 9.59
N LYS A 36 2.51 2.11 10.15
CA LYS A 36 2.18 0.69 9.94
C LYS A 36 2.18 0.25 8.47
N SER A 37 2.81 1.02 7.59
CA SER A 37 2.90 0.71 6.17
C SER A 37 3.77 -0.53 5.97
N THR A 38 3.38 -1.38 5.02
CA THR A 38 4.20 -2.51 4.57
C THR A 38 5.03 -2.08 3.37
N LEU A 39 6.34 -2.28 3.41
CA LEU A 39 7.24 -2.01 2.29
C LEU A 39 7.47 -3.30 1.48
N VAL A 40 7.11 -3.27 0.20
CA VAL A 40 7.33 -4.38 -0.76
C VAL A 40 8.40 -4.00 -1.77
N ASP A 41 9.14 -4.99 -2.27
CA ASP A 41 10.23 -4.76 -3.22
C ASP A 41 9.71 -4.76 -4.66
N ASN A 42 8.70 -5.58 -4.94
CA ASN A 42 8.07 -5.68 -6.25
C ASN A 42 6.56 -5.52 -6.12
N THR A 43 5.95 -4.95 -7.16
CA THR A 43 4.47 -4.89 -7.26
C THR A 43 3.84 -6.28 -7.33
N ALA A 44 4.58 -7.28 -7.84
CA ALA A 44 4.17 -8.67 -7.85
C ALA A 44 3.98 -9.25 -6.43
N ASP A 45 4.71 -8.74 -5.42
CA ASP A 45 4.59 -9.19 -4.03
C ASP A 45 3.23 -8.81 -3.41
N LEU A 46 2.50 -7.88 -4.03
CA LEU A 46 1.14 -7.52 -3.64
C LEU A 46 0.11 -8.57 -4.06
N GLY A 47 0.44 -9.45 -5.02
CA GLY A 47 -0.48 -10.48 -5.50
C GLY A 47 -1.76 -9.91 -6.09
N LEU A 48 -1.65 -8.96 -7.02
CA LEU A 48 -2.79 -8.45 -7.82
C LEU A 48 -2.79 -9.14 -9.19
N THR A 49 -3.98 -9.41 -9.75
CA THR A 49 -4.12 -10.26 -10.95
C THR A 49 -3.57 -9.61 -12.22
N ASP A 50 -4.07 -8.43 -12.59
CA ASP A 50 -3.58 -7.65 -13.75
C ASP A 50 -3.78 -6.14 -13.51
N PRO A 51 -3.06 -5.55 -12.53
CA PRO A 51 -3.36 -4.20 -12.05
C PRO A 51 -2.90 -3.07 -12.98
N PHE A 52 -2.08 -3.36 -13.98
CA PHE A 52 -1.46 -2.35 -14.85
C PHE A 52 -1.94 -2.40 -16.30
N ASN A 53 -2.89 -3.28 -16.62
CA ASN A 53 -3.54 -3.28 -17.91
C ASN A 53 -4.57 -2.13 -17.99
N ASN A 54 -4.20 -1.05 -18.68
CA ASN A 54 -5.05 0.14 -18.78
C ASN A 54 -6.28 -0.05 -19.69
N ALA A 55 -6.30 -1.10 -20.53
CA ALA A 55 -7.42 -1.37 -21.43
C ALA A 55 -8.53 -2.16 -20.73
N THR A 56 -8.16 -3.21 -20.00
CA THR A 56 -9.07 -4.07 -19.24
C THR A 56 -8.42 -4.53 -17.93
N PRO A 57 -8.29 -3.65 -16.94
CA PRO A 57 -7.60 -3.99 -15.70
C PRO A 57 -8.33 -5.08 -14.92
N ASN A 58 -7.56 -5.94 -14.26
CA ASN A 58 -8.07 -6.81 -13.21
C ASN A 58 -7.37 -6.48 -11.89
N LEU A 59 -8.08 -5.70 -11.07
CA LEU A 59 -7.57 -5.19 -9.80
C LEU A 59 -7.80 -6.16 -8.63
N THR A 60 -8.38 -7.34 -8.88
CA THR A 60 -8.66 -8.30 -7.81
C THR A 60 -7.38 -8.96 -7.30
N PRO A 61 -7.20 -9.08 -5.97
CA PRO A 61 -6.11 -9.83 -5.39
C PRO A 61 -6.21 -11.33 -5.72
N THR A 62 -5.06 -11.98 -5.95
CA THR A 62 -4.97 -13.42 -6.12
C THR A 62 -5.08 -14.15 -4.78
N ALA A 63 -5.42 -15.44 -4.80
CA ALA A 63 -5.44 -16.27 -3.60
C ALA A 63 -4.06 -16.24 -2.91
N GLY A 64 -4.05 -15.96 -1.60
CA GLY A 64 -2.82 -15.82 -0.82
C GLY A 64 -2.18 -14.43 -0.89
N SER A 65 -2.78 -13.47 -1.61
CA SER A 65 -2.31 -12.09 -1.61
C SER A 65 -2.24 -11.51 -0.19
N PRO A 66 -1.17 -10.79 0.18
CA PRO A 66 -1.09 -10.09 1.46
C PRO A 66 -2.06 -8.91 1.56
N LEU A 67 -2.79 -8.58 0.48
CA LEU A 67 -3.85 -7.58 0.49
C LEU A 67 -5.20 -8.13 0.98
N LEU A 68 -5.37 -9.45 1.09
CA LEU A 68 -6.58 -10.06 1.64
C LEU A 68 -6.67 -9.99 3.19
N ALA A 69 -5.61 -9.49 3.82
CA ALA A 69 -5.48 -9.37 5.27
C ALA A 69 -4.75 -8.06 5.67
N GLY A 70 -4.79 -7.72 6.95
CA GLY A 70 -3.98 -6.66 7.54
C GLY A 70 -4.55 -5.25 7.41
N ALA A 71 -5.83 -5.08 7.09
CA ALA A 71 -6.51 -3.80 7.29
C ALA A 71 -6.61 -3.48 8.79
N LEU A 72 -6.37 -2.22 9.13
CA LEU A 72 -6.35 -1.73 10.50
C LEU A 72 -7.38 -0.61 10.67
N PHE A 73 -8.22 -0.74 11.69
CA PHE A 73 -9.28 0.21 12.05
C PHE A 73 -9.11 0.73 13.48
N ASP A 74 -7.93 0.55 14.07
CA ASP A 74 -7.60 0.94 15.45
C ASP A 74 -7.05 2.37 15.54
N PHE A 75 -7.04 3.11 14.43
CA PHE A 75 -6.52 4.47 14.38
C PHE A 75 -7.62 5.54 14.46
N GLY A 76 -7.66 6.25 15.59
CA GLY A 76 -8.51 7.42 15.78
C GLY A 76 -9.98 7.16 15.45
N ALA A 77 -10.54 7.97 14.56
CA ALA A 77 -11.95 7.90 14.18
C ALA A 77 -12.34 6.62 13.42
N LEU A 78 -11.38 5.85 12.87
CA LEU A 78 -11.67 4.60 12.15
C LEU A 78 -12.18 3.49 13.07
N SER A 79 -11.93 3.61 14.39
CA SER A 79 -12.43 2.66 15.40
C SER A 79 -13.94 2.74 15.61
N ASN A 80 -14.58 3.82 15.14
CA ASN A 80 -16.01 4.06 15.26
C ASN A 80 -16.84 2.91 14.67
N ALA A 81 -17.97 2.58 15.30
CA ALA A 81 -18.89 1.53 14.86
C ALA A 81 -19.59 1.83 13.53
N PHE A 82 -19.58 3.08 13.08
CA PHE A 82 -20.09 3.47 11.76
C PHE A 82 -19.36 2.77 10.61
N PHE A 83 -18.07 2.51 10.75
CA PHE A 83 -17.28 1.85 9.71
C PHE A 83 -17.37 0.33 9.83
N GLU A 84 -17.66 -0.32 8.71
CA GLU A 84 -17.46 -1.75 8.54
C GLU A 84 -15.97 -2.07 8.58
N LYS A 85 -15.61 -3.08 9.39
CA LYS A 85 -14.23 -3.52 9.57
C LYS A 85 -14.01 -4.77 8.74
N VAL A 86 -13.27 -4.62 7.66
CA VAL A 86 -12.93 -5.72 6.74
C VAL A 86 -11.50 -6.18 6.98
N SER A 87 -11.14 -7.36 6.47
CA SER A 87 -9.77 -7.89 6.60
C SER A 87 -8.82 -7.35 5.52
N TYR A 88 -9.34 -7.04 4.33
CA TYR A 88 -8.56 -6.73 3.15
C TYR A 88 -8.11 -5.26 3.09
N LYS A 89 -6.90 -5.03 2.59
CA LYS A 89 -6.34 -3.71 2.32
C LYS A 89 -6.77 -3.24 0.93
N GLY A 90 -7.42 -2.09 0.87
CA GLY A 90 -7.96 -1.53 -0.37
C GLY A 90 -9.44 -1.85 -0.54
N ALA A 91 -9.92 -1.87 -1.78
CA ALA A 91 -11.34 -1.97 -2.09
C ALA A 91 -11.83 -3.37 -2.50
N PHE A 92 -10.93 -4.35 -2.64
CA PHE A 92 -11.25 -5.67 -3.18
C PHE A 92 -11.05 -6.76 -2.13
N ASP A 93 -12.08 -7.57 -1.93
CA ASP A 93 -12.10 -8.72 -1.02
C ASP A 93 -11.53 -10.01 -1.65
N GLY A 94 -11.15 -9.95 -2.94
CA GLY A 94 -10.66 -11.09 -3.71
C GLY A 94 -11.75 -11.93 -4.38
N THR A 95 -13.03 -11.59 -4.22
CA THR A 95 -14.14 -12.39 -4.76
C THR A 95 -15.05 -11.61 -5.71
N VAL A 96 -15.31 -10.33 -5.42
CA VAL A 96 -16.23 -9.50 -6.22
C VAL A 96 -15.49 -8.33 -6.87
N ASP A 97 -15.57 -8.24 -8.20
CA ASP A 97 -15.20 -7.04 -8.93
C ASP A 97 -16.37 -6.06 -8.94
N TRP A 98 -16.39 -5.18 -7.95
CA TRP A 98 -17.40 -4.12 -7.85
C TRP A 98 -17.20 -3.01 -8.87
N THR A 99 -16.06 -2.95 -9.58
CA THR A 99 -15.83 -1.95 -10.64
C THR A 99 -16.56 -2.29 -11.93
N ALA A 100 -17.00 -3.54 -12.06
CA ALA A 100 -17.80 -4.00 -13.17
C ALA A 100 -19.02 -3.09 -13.39
N GLN A 101 -19.27 -2.73 -14.65
CA GLN A 101 -20.43 -1.99 -15.15
C GLN A 101 -20.48 -0.47 -14.96
N TRP A 102 -19.65 0.13 -14.11
CA TRP A 102 -19.64 1.60 -13.93
C TRP A 102 -18.27 2.22 -14.18
N ALA A 103 -17.18 1.48 -13.96
CA ALA A 103 -15.86 1.93 -14.34
C ALA A 103 -15.68 1.85 -15.86
N VAL A 104 -15.10 2.91 -16.43
CA VAL A 104 -14.73 2.97 -17.85
C VAL A 104 -13.22 3.09 -17.93
N TRP A 105 -12.60 2.16 -18.66
CA TRP A 105 -11.14 2.02 -18.79
C TRP A 105 -10.66 2.46 -20.18
N GLY A 106 -9.35 2.71 -20.30
CA GLY A 106 -8.70 2.91 -21.61
C GLY A 106 -9.21 4.10 -22.45
N LYS A 107 -9.72 5.15 -21.81
CA LYS A 107 -10.15 6.39 -22.47
C LYS A 107 -8.97 7.30 -22.82
#